data_AF-A0A2E8A8F4-F1
#
_entry.id   AF-A0A2E8A8F4-F1
#
_cell.length_a   1.000
_cell.length_b   1.000
_cell.length_c   1.000
_cell.angle_alpha   90.00
_cell.angle_beta   90.00
_cell.angle_gamma   90.00
#
_symmetry.space_group_name_H-M   'P 1'
#
loop_
_entity.id
_entity.type
_entity.pdbx_description
1 polymer ?
#
loop_
_entity_poly.entity_id
_entity_poly.type
_entity_poly.pdbx_seq_one_letter_code
_entity_poly.pdbx_strand_id
1 'polypeptide(L)' 'MKVKSIKSIYLTKGELKDAVKMWLRAHGHSVLERHLKLNGCEFEWSHQDDGECLAVDMDGTFEENEE' A
#
# COMPACT_ATOMS: atom_id res chain seq x y z
N MET A 1 10.14 28.63 -15.98
CA MET A 1 9.01 27.73 -15.62
C MET A 1 9.12 27.48 -14.12
N LYS A 2 8.14 27.89 -13.29
CA LYS A 2 8.17 27.60 -11.84
C LYS A 2 7.75 26.15 -11.65
N VAL A 3 8.72 25.27 -11.43
CA VAL A 3 8.46 23.87 -11.09
C VAL A 3 7.77 23.89 -9.73
N LYS A 4 6.45 23.65 -9.68
CA LYS A 4 5.77 23.32 -8.43
C LYS A 4 6.28 21.93 -8.07
N SER A 5 7.32 21.88 -7.23
CA SER A 5 7.79 20.62 -6.69
C SER A 5 6.60 20.00 -5.95
N ILE A 6 6.04 18.92 -6.51
CA ILE A 6 5.08 18.09 -5.80
C ILE A 6 5.88 17.61 -4.59
N LYS A 7 5.42 17.95 -3.38
CA LYS A 7 6.10 17.53 -2.15
C LYS A 7 6.09 16.01 -2.13
N SER A 8 7.21 15.40 -2.51
CA SER A 8 7.39 13.96 -2.39
C SER A 8 7.42 13.61 -0.91
N ILE A 9 6.47 12.79 -0.47
CA ILE A 9 6.43 12.27 0.88
C ILE A 9 7.07 10.89 0.80
N TYR A 10 8.23 10.74 1.45
CA TYR A 10 8.89 9.46 1.60
C TYR A 10 8.30 8.76 2.81
N LEU A 11 7.51 7.71 2.56
CA LEU A 11 6.99 6.83 3.61
C LEU A 11 7.77 5.52 3.58
N THR A 12 8.12 5.03 4.75
CA THR A 12 8.54 3.64 4.90
C THR A 12 7.36 2.70 4.61
N LYS A 13 7.63 1.43 4.29
CA LYS A 13 6.59 0.40 4.10
C LYS A 13 5.64 0.32 5.30
N GLY A 14 6.15 0.50 6.52
CA GLY A 14 5.36 0.56 7.74
C GLY A 14 4.43 1.78 7.82
N GLU A 15 4.96 2.98 7.56
CA GLU A 15 4.16 4.21 7.58
C GLU A 15 3.09 4.23 6.49
N LEU A 16 3.41 3.69 5.31
CA LEU A 16 2.45 3.52 4.23
C LEU A 16 1.31 2.56 4.63
N LYS A 17 1.66 1.42 5.24
CA LYS A 17 0.67 0.47 5.75
C LYS A 17 -0.24 1.11 6.80
N ASP A 18 0.30 1.94 7.69
CA ASP A 18 -0.50 2.63 8.70
C ASP A 18 -1.37 3.75 8.12
N ALA A 19 -0.87 4.51 7.14
CA ALA A 19 -1.66 5.51 6.41
C ALA A 19 -2.86 4.87 5.68
N VAL A 20 -2.67 3.70 5.05
CA VAL A 20 -3.73 2.94 4.39
C VAL A 20 -4.78 2.45 5.40
N LYS A 21 -4.36 1.90 6.55
CA LYS A 21 -5.29 1.52 7.63
C LYS A 21 -6.11 2.72 8.13
N MET A 22 -5.45 3.86 8.36
CA MET A 22 -6.11 5.08 8.80
C MET A 22 -7.14 5.57 7.76
N TRP A 23 -6.78 5.54 6.48
CA TRP A 23 -7.69 5.91 5.40
C TRP A 23 -8.92 4.99 5.35
N LEU A 24 -8.72 3.67 5.40
CA LEU A 24 -9.81 2.69 5.40
C LEU A 24 -10.75 2.89 6.59
N ARG A 25 -10.19 3.13 7.78
CA ARG A 25 -10.99 3.42 8.97
C ARG A 25 -11.81 4.70 8.81
N ALA A 26 -11.20 5.76 8.27
CA ALA A 26 -11.88 7.05 8.05
C ALA A 26 -13.03 6.96 7.04
N HIS A 27 -12.94 6.03 6.08
CA HIS A 27 -13.95 5.82 5.03
C HIS A 27 -14.93 4.69 5.34
N GLY A 28 -14.93 4.15 6.56
CA GLY A 28 -15.90 3.14 7.00
C GLY A 28 -15.58 1.69 6.59
N HIS A 29 -14.40 1.45 6.02
CA HIS A 29 -13.92 0.12 5.62
C HIS A 29 -13.24 -0.62 6.79
N SER A 30 -13.92 -0.70 7.93
CA SER A 30 -13.37 -1.26 9.19
C SER A 30 -13.05 -2.76 9.09
N VAL A 31 -13.76 -3.52 8.26
CA VAL A 31 -13.47 -4.95 8.03
C VAL A 31 -12.13 -5.12 7.32
N LEU A 32 -11.85 -4.30 6.30
CA LEU A 32 -10.60 -4.31 5.54
C LEU A 32 -9.42 -3.82 6.41
N GLU A 33 -9.63 -2.75 7.19
CA GLU A 33 -8.61 -2.28 8.15
C GLU A 33 -8.24 -3.38 9.17
N ARG A 34 -9.25 -4.04 9.74
CA ARG A 34 -9.03 -5.14 10.68
C ARG A 34 -8.30 -6.31 10.02
N HIS A 35 -8.64 -6.63 8.78
CA HIS A 35 -7.98 -7.69 8.03
C HIS A 35 -6.49 -7.37 7.78
N LEU A 36 -6.19 -6.15 7.32
CA LEU A 36 -4.81 -5.66 7.12
C LEU A 36 -3.97 -5.67 8.40
N LYS A 37 -4.62 -5.48 9.55
CA LYS A 37 -3.98 -5.53 10.86
C LYS A 37 -3.67 -6.95 11.30
N LEU A 38 -4.52 -7.92 10.96
CA LEU A 38 -4.43 -9.30 11.44
C LEU A 38 -3.54 -10.19 10.56
N ASN A 39 -3.53 -9.98 9.24
CA ASN A 39 -3.00 -10.96 8.29
C ASN A 39 -1.58 -10.70 7.79
N GLY A 40 -0.75 -9.95 8.52
CA GLY A 40 0.66 -9.77 8.11
C GLY A 40 0.85 -9.13 6.73
N CYS A 41 -0.21 -8.59 6.12
CA CYS A 41 -0.32 -8.22 4.70
C CYS A 41 0.93 -7.54 4.17
N GLU A 42 1.41 -8.05 3.04
CA GLU A 42 2.58 -7.52 2.38
C GLU A 42 2.19 -6.41 1.39
N PHE A 43 3.09 -5.45 1.25
CA PHE A 43 2.93 -4.31 0.37
C PHE A 43 4.11 -4.36 -0.59
N GLU A 44 3.82 -4.38 -1.88
CA GLU A 44 4.83 -4.34 -2.93
C GLU A 44 4.42 -3.32 -3.99
N TRP A 45 5.42 -2.66 -4.57
CA TRP A 45 5.22 -1.84 -5.75
C TRP A 45 5.17 -2.77 -6.95
N SER A 46 3.98 -2.96 -7.51
CA SER A 46 3.80 -3.71 -8.74
C SER A 46 3.93 -2.75 -9.92
N HIS A 47 4.69 -3.17 -10.92
CA HIS A 47 4.76 -2.46 -12.19
C HIS A 47 3.71 -3.06 -13.12
N GLN A 48 2.64 -2.30 -13.38
CA GLN A 48 1.65 -2.64 -14.41
C GLN A 48 1.87 -1.72 -15.62
N ASP A 49 1.36 -2.12 -16.79
CA ASP A 49 1.56 -1.40 -18.06
C ASP A 49 1.15 0.09 -18.00
N ASP A 50 0.27 0.48 -17.07
CA ASP A 50 -0.20 1.85 -16.85
C ASP A 50 0.50 2.61 -15.70
N GLY A 51 1.56 2.04 -15.12
CA GLY A 51 2.42 2.68 -14.13
C GLY A 51 2.66 1.87 -12.85
N GLU A 52 3.35 2.50 -11.89
CA GLU A 52 3.60 1.90 -10.58
C GLU A 52 2.35 1.96 -9.70
N CYS A 53 1.87 0.81 -9.26
CA CYS A 53 0.77 0.70 -8.31
C CYS A 53 1.22 0.01 -7.02
N LEU A 54 0.66 0.43 -5.90
CA LEU A 54 0.89 -0.25 -4.63
C LEU A 54 -0.05 -1.44 -4.55
N ALA A 55 0.49 -2.63 -4.80
CA ALA A 55 -0.22 -3.87 -4.59
C ALA A 55 -0.21 -4.22 -3.10
N VAL A 56 -1.37 -4.60 -2.58
CA VAL A 56 -1.53 -5.06 -1.20
C VAL A 56 -2.05 -6.47 -1.27
N ASP A 57 -1.20 -7.42 -0.92
CA ASP A 57 -1.63 -8.79 -0.80
C ASP A 57 -2.26 -9.02 0.59
N MET A 58 -3.51 -9.44 0.56
CA MET A 58 -4.37 -9.61 1.72
C MET A 58 -4.24 -11.00 2.34
N ASP A 59 -3.69 -11.97 1.60
CA ASP A 59 -3.60 -13.37 2.00
C ASP A 59 -2.18 -13.78 2.47
N GLY A 60 -1.17 -12.94 2.24
CA GLY A 60 0.17 -13.09 2.85
C GLY A 60 1.15 -13.92 2.01
N THR A 61 0.90 -14.05 0.72
CA THR A 61 1.79 -14.61 -0.29
C THR A 61 1.71 -13.77 -1.57
N PHE A 62 2.63 -12.82 -1.75
CA PHE A 62 3.12 -12.57 -3.10
C PHE A 62 3.86 -13.84 -3.48
N GLU A 63 3.34 -14.60 -4.44
CA GLU A 63 4.12 -15.71 -4.99
C GLU A 63 5.44 -15.11 -5.50
N GLU A 64 6.56 -15.50 -4.87
CA GLU A 64 7.87 -15.29 -5.45
C GLU A 64 7.81 -15.99 -6.82
N ASN A 65 7.76 -15.21 -7.89
CA ASN A 65 8.01 -15.79 -9.21
C ASN A 65 9.45 -16.30 -9.16
N GLU A 66 9.61 -17.59 -8.89
CA GLU A 66 10.86 -18.33 -9.05
C GLU A 66 11.29 -18.18 -10.53
N GLU A 67 12.37 -17.42 -10.73
CA GLU A 67 13.13 -17.40 -11.98
C GLU A 67 14.11 -18.59 -12.03
#